data_AF-A0A5J4KRA7-F1
#
_entry.id   AF-A0A5J4KRA7-F1
#
_cell.length_a   1.000
_cell.length_b   1.000
_cell.length_c   1.000
_cell.angle_alpha   90.00
_cell.angle_beta   90.00
_cell.angle_gamma   90.00
#
_symmetry.space_group_name_H-M   'P 1'
#
loop_
_entity.id
_entity.type
_entity.pdbx_description
1 polymer ?
#
loop_
_entity_poly.entity_id
_entity_poly.type
_entity_poly.pdbx_seq_one_letter_code
_entity_poly.pdbx_strand_id
1 'polypeptide(L)'
;MFRLVGLVLTSLLGVMSLLVLVVVILLAPFGAVLTNPVVGFGGGNLPYVSRSGVSGTEIAAGAQLLADHVYGPWANEYDTVNDPFMRSVAQFWIDSCGSNGVICSVAQSGNLQCVEFVTGALFLSGVRLPYVDDAIKFWPAYASQSGWKRVSVAQSYPQPGDMVIWQGGEFGHIAIVINVSLPSRQHDGLVTVAQGNGMGNRWDASHQSSPGNWYSMPLHANGTLDTWNGYRVLGYIRQDSK
;
A
#
# COMPACT_ATOMS: atom_id res chain seq x y z
N MET A 1 -60.84 -1.66 17.48
CA MET A 1 -59.61 -2.46 17.33
C MET A 1 -58.81 -2.11 16.07
N PHE A 2 -59.42 -2.07 14.87
CA PHE A 2 -58.70 -1.77 13.61
C PHE A 2 -57.96 -0.42 13.54
N ARG A 3 -58.47 0.64 14.19
CA ARG A 3 -57.81 1.96 14.20
C ARG A 3 -56.52 2.01 15.04
N LEU A 4 -56.40 1.15 16.06
CA LEU A 4 -55.22 1.11 16.92
C LEU A 4 -54.05 0.36 16.24
N VAL A 5 -54.37 -0.71 15.50
CA VAL A 5 -53.39 -1.48 14.73
C VAL A 5 -52.76 -0.64 13.62
N GLY A 6 -53.55 0.21 12.95
CA GLY A 6 -53.03 1.11 11.91
C GLY A 6 -52.01 2.14 12.42
N LEU A 7 -52.23 2.70 13.62
CA LEU A 7 -51.32 3.68 14.24
C LEU A 7 -50.00 3.05 14.70
N VAL A 8 -50.03 1.79 15.15
CA VAL A 8 -48.81 1.06 15.55
C VAL A 8 -47.99 0.65 14.33
N LEU A 9 -48.64 0.28 13.22
CA LEU A 9 -47.92 -0.06 11.99
C LEU A 9 -47.23 1.16 11.36
N THR A 10 -47.89 2.32 11.34
CA THR A 10 -47.30 3.54 10.77
C THR A 10 -46.14 4.08 11.60
N SER A 11 -46.18 3.95 12.93
CA SER A 11 -45.07 4.36 13.79
C SER A 11 -43.83 3.47 13.62
N LEU A 12 -44.00 2.15 13.48
CA LEU A 12 -42.91 1.20 13.26
C LEU A 12 -42.20 1.45 11.92
N LEU A 13 -42.95 1.73 10.86
CA LEU A 13 -42.38 2.07 9.54
C LEU A 13 -41.59 3.39 9.58
N GLY A 14 -42.08 4.39 10.33
CA GLY A 14 -41.37 5.65 10.52
C GLY A 14 -40.03 5.49 11.24
N VAL A 15 -39.99 4.70 12.32
CA VAL A 15 -38.76 4.43 13.09
C VAL A 15 -37.74 3.65 12.25
N MET A 16 -38.18 2.64 11.49
CA MET A 16 -37.29 1.88 10.60
C MET A 16 -36.70 2.76 9.50
N SER A 17 -37.50 3.65 8.92
CA SER A 17 -37.03 4.56 7.86
C SER A 17 -35.99 5.55 8.40
N LEU A 18 -36.18 6.04 9.64
CA LEU A 18 -35.23 6.92 10.31
C LEU A 18 -33.91 6.19 10.63
N LEU A 19 -33.97 4.95 11.10
CA LEU A 19 -32.78 4.14 11.38
C LEU A 19 -31.96 3.88 10.12
N VAL A 20 -32.61 3.54 9.00
CA VAL A 20 -31.92 3.36 7.71
C VAL A 20 -31.25 4.66 7.27
N LEU A 21 -31.94 5.79 7.39
CA LEU A 21 -31.39 7.09 7.02
C LEU A 21 -30.16 7.46 7.87
N VAL A 22 -30.21 7.22 9.19
CA VAL A 22 -29.08 7.46 10.10
C VAL A 22 -27.89 6.57 9.75
N VAL A 23 -28.12 5.29 9.45
CA VAL A 23 -27.04 4.38 9.02
C VAL A 23 -26.42 4.86 7.71
N VAL A 24 -27.22 5.28 6.72
CA VAL A 24 -26.71 5.81 5.44
C VAL A 24 -25.90 7.08 5.66
N ILE A 25 -26.36 8.02 6.51
CA ILE A 25 -25.63 9.27 6.80
C ILE A 25 -24.31 8.98 7.54
N LEU A 26 -24.31 8.03 8.49
CA LEU A 26 -23.09 7.65 9.21
C LEU A 26 -22.09 6.90 8.33
N LEU A 27 -22.54 6.19 7.29
CA LEU A 27 -21.69 5.48 6.34
C LEU A 27 -21.25 6.34 5.13
N ALA A 28 -22.00 7.40 4.79
CA ALA A 28 -21.66 8.33 3.72
C ALA A 28 -20.22 8.92 3.79
N PRO A 29 -19.68 9.34 4.96
CA PRO A 29 -18.31 9.84 5.03
C PRO A 29 -17.24 8.75 4.82
N PHE A 30 -17.57 7.46 4.99
CA PHE A 30 -16.64 6.37 4.71
C PHE A 30 -16.57 6.00 3.22
N GLY A 31 -17.64 6.26 2.47
CA GLY A 31 -17.67 6.03 1.00
C GLY A 31 -16.95 7.12 0.19
N ALA A 32 -16.91 8.35 0.69
CA ALA A 32 -16.34 9.48 -0.05
C ALA A 32 -14.80 9.49 -0.11
N VAL A 33 -14.11 8.64 0.65
CA VAL A 33 -12.64 8.53 0.63
C VAL A 33 -12.14 7.72 -0.58
N LEU A 34 -13.00 6.97 -1.27
CA LEU A 34 -12.60 6.08 -2.37
C LEU A 34 -12.95 6.61 -3.77
N THR A 35 -13.58 7.79 -3.91
CA THR A 35 -13.96 8.34 -5.21
C THR A 35 -13.10 9.51 -5.65
N ASN A 36 -11.86 9.64 -5.16
CA ASN A 36 -10.92 10.51 -5.83
C ASN A 36 -10.86 10.06 -7.29
N PRO A 37 -11.21 10.93 -8.26
CA PRO A 37 -11.15 10.56 -9.65
C PRO A 37 -9.71 10.13 -9.89
N VAL A 38 -9.52 8.85 -10.21
CA VAL A 38 -8.27 8.36 -10.77
C VAL A 38 -8.04 9.28 -11.96
N VAL A 39 -7.11 10.21 -11.80
CA VAL A 39 -6.74 11.15 -12.85
C VAL A 39 -6.34 10.24 -13.99
N GLY A 40 -7.15 10.22 -15.06
CA GLY A 40 -6.94 9.31 -16.16
C GLY A 40 -5.52 9.51 -16.67
N PHE A 41 -4.65 8.52 -16.45
CA PHE A 41 -3.31 8.47 -17.01
C PHE A 41 -3.46 8.21 -18.52
N GLY A 42 -3.88 9.24 -19.25
CA GLY A 42 -3.86 9.23 -20.71
C GLY A 42 -2.41 9.12 -21.15
N GLY A 43 -2.09 8.06 -21.90
CA GLY A 43 -0.75 7.69 -22.36
C GLY A 43 -0.11 8.65 -23.37
N GLY A 44 -0.05 9.94 -23.04
CA GLY A 44 0.83 10.91 -23.67
C GLY A 44 2.11 11.04 -22.84
N ASN A 45 3.25 11.20 -23.51
CA ASN A 45 4.56 11.53 -22.94
C ASN A 45 4.55 12.92 -22.28
N LEU A 46 3.71 13.14 -21.26
CA LEU A 46 3.77 14.34 -20.45
C LEU A 46 4.94 14.18 -19.47
N PRO A 47 5.78 15.21 -19.31
CA PRO A 47 6.81 15.20 -18.28
C PRO A 47 6.13 14.99 -16.93
N TYR A 48 6.36 13.82 -16.32
CA TYR A 48 5.82 13.49 -15.02
C TYR A 48 6.43 14.41 -13.97
N VAL A 49 5.64 15.38 -13.50
CA VAL A 49 6.02 16.26 -12.40
C VAL A 49 5.68 15.54 -11.11
N SER A 50 6.71 15.16 -10.33
CA SER A 50 6.49 14.60 -9.00
C SER A 50 5.69 15.59 -8.17
N ARG A 51 4.55 15.16 -7.61
CA ARG A 51 3.74 16.01 -6.74
C ARG A 51 4.45 16.11 -5.39
N SER A 52 4.76 17.32 -4.97
CA SER A 52 5.19 17.59 -3.59
C SER A 52 3.97 17.59 -2.66
N GLY A 53 4.12 17.07 -1.45
CA GLY A 53 3.08 17.13 -0.42
C GLY A 53 2.06 15.99 -0.44
N VAL A 54 2.32 14.90 -1.18
CA VAL A 54 1.52 13.66 -1.09
C VAL A 54 1.60 13.13 0.34
N SER A 55 0.45 12.77 0.91
CA SER A 55 0.35 12.21 2.26
C SER A 55 0.81 10.75 2.30
N GLY A 56 1.34 10.31 3.44
CA GLY A 56 1.67 8.89 3.63
C GLY A 56 0.47 7.96 3.42
N THR A 57 -0.74 8.42 3.75
CA THR A 57 -1.98 7.68 3.50
C THR A 57 -2.28 7.48 2.01
N GLU A 58 -1.94 8.43 1.14
CA GLU A 58 -2.06 8.26 -0.31
C GLU A 58 -1.04 7.23 -0.83
N ILE A 59 0.19 7.24 -0.32
CA ILE A 59 1.20 6.22 -0.65
C ILE A 59 0.73 4.82 -0.22
N ALA A 60 0.21 4.69 0.99
CA ALA A 60 -0.37 3.45 1.48
C ALA A 60 -1.54 2.97 0.59
N ALA A 61 -2.41 3.88 0.15
CA ALA A 61 -3.51 3.55 -0.75
C ALA A 61 -3.03 3.08 -2.13
N GLY A 62 -2.01 3.73 -2.70
CA GLY A 62 -1.40 3.29 -3.96
C GLY A 62 -0.74 1.91 -3.86
N ALA A 63 -0.09 1.63 -2.73
CA ALA A 63 0.50 0.31 -2.46
C ALA A 63 -0.55 -0.78 -2.24
N GLN A 64 -1.63 -0.47 -1.52
CA GLN A 64 -2.77 -1.35 -1.34
C GLN A 64 -3.42 -1.67 -2.69
N LEU A 65 -3.66 -0.65 -3.52
CA LEU A 65 -4.24 -0.82 -4.84
C LEU A 65 -3.36 -1.70 -5.71
N LEU A 66 -2.04 -1.43 -5.82
CA LEU A 66 -1.15 -2.30 -6.58
C LEU A 66 -1.13 -3.74 -6.04
N ALA A 67 -1.17 -3.91 -4.71
CA ALA A 67 -1.23 -5.23 -4.09
C ALA A 67 -2.48 -6.03 -4.48
N ASP A 68 -3.61 -5.37 -4.77
CA ASP A 68 -4.85 -6.03 -5.17
C ASP A 68 -4.81 -6.53 -6.63
N HIS A 69 -3.83 -6.08 -7.41
CA HIS A 69 -3.65 -6.40 -8.83
C HIS A 69 -2.45 -7.32 -9.12
N VAL A 70 -1.72 -7.73 -8.08
CA VAL A 70 -0.65 -8.74 -8.15
C VAL A 70 -1.06 -10.01 -7.42
N TYR A 71 -0.53 -11.14 -7.86
CA TYR A 71 -0.88 -12.45 -7.33
C TYR A 71 0.29 -13.45 -7.48
N GLY A 72 0.02 -14.72 -7.19
CA GLY A 72 0.99 -15.79 -7.34
C GLY A 72 1.96 -15.90 -6.15
N PRO A 73 2.91 -16.83 -6.20
CA PRO A 73 3.95 -16.93 -5.19
C PRO A 73 4.71 -15.60 -5.07
N TRP A 74 4.73 -15.04 -3.86
CA TRP A 74 5.45 -13.80 -3.55
C TRP A 74 4.89 -12.52 -4.23
N ALA A 75 3.62 -12.50 -4.65
CA ALA A 75 2.99 -11.35 -5.33
C ALA A 75 3.76 -10.87 -6.57
N ASN A 76 4.29 -11.81 -7.36
CA ASN A 76 5.16 -11.46 -8.48
C ASN A 76 4.49 -11.59 -9.85
N GLU A 77 3.25 -12.08 -9.93
CA GLU A 77 2.46 -12.22 -11.14
C GLU A 77 1.41 -11.10 -11.25
N TYR A 78 1.09 -10.70 -12.47
CA TYR A 78 0.05 -9.74 -12.81
C TYR A 78 -0.38 -9.91 -14.28
N ASP A 79 -1.56 -9.40 -14.64
CA ASP A 79 -2.12 -9.49 -16.01
C ASP A 79 -2.10 -8.10 -16.66
N THR A 80 -1.46 -7.92 -17.82
CA THR A 80 -1.52 -6.65 -18.58
C THR A 80 -2.45 -6.70 -19.79
N VAL A 81 -3.00 -7.87 -20.10
CA VAL A 81 -3.89 -8.07 -21.24
C VAL A 81 -5.31 -7.68 -20.83
N ASN A 82 -5.78 -8.17 -19.70
CA ASN A 82 -7.17 -7.97 -19.26
C ASN A 82 -7.32 -6.88 -18.21
N ASP A 83 -6.22 -6.41 -17.61
CA ASP A 83 -6.25 -5.42 -16.55
C ASP A 83 -5.79 -4.03 -17.05
N PRO A 84 -6.72 -3.07 -17.26
CA PRO A 84 -6.36 -1.71 -17.66
C PRO A 84 -5.51 -0.98 -16.61
N PHE A 85 -5.66 -1.30 -15.34
CA PHE A 85 -4.88 -0.68 -14.28
C PHE A 85 -3.41 -1.10 -14.39
N MET A 86 -3.14 -2.41 -14.49
CA MET A 86 -1.77 -2.91 -14.63
C MET A 86 -1.10 -2.51 -15.93
N ARG A 87 -1.84 -2.21 -17.01
CA ARG A 87 -1.26 -1.60 -18.21
C ARG A 87 -0.60 -0.25 -17.94
N SER A 88 -1.19 0.58 -17.08
CA SER A 88 -0.62 1.89 -16.74
C SER A 88 0.65 1.76 -15.89
N VAL A 89 0.65 0.83 -14.92
CA VAL A 89 1.83 0.53 -14.10
C VAL A 89 2.94 -0.11 -14.94
N ALA A 90 2.60 -1.03 -15.85
CA ALA A 90 3.56 -1.63 -16.77
C ALA A 90 4.18 -0.59 -17.71
N GLN A 91 3.40 0.39 -18.18
CA GLN A 91 3.94 1.50 -18.97
C GLN A 91 4.93 2.33 -18.15
N PHE A 92 4.61 2.62 -16.88
CA PHE A 92 5.56 3.28 -15.98
C PHE A 92 6.87 2.49 -15.82
N TRP A 93 6.82 1.17 -15.67
CA TRP A 93 8.04 0.34 -15.60
C TRP A 93 8.82 0.32 -16.92
N ILE A 94 8.13 0.28 -18.08
CA ILE A 94 8.77 0.44 -19.38
C ILE A 94 9.54 1.76 -19.47
N ASP A 95 8.95 2.86 -18.96
CA ASP A 95 9.54 4.19 -19.04
C ASP A 95 10.65 4.42 -18.00
N SER A 96 10.60 3.73 -16.85
CA SER A 96 11.50 3.98 -15.72
C SER A 96 12.70 3.04 -15.66
N CYS A 97 12.53 1.76 -16.02
CA CYS A 97 13.61 0.75 -16.02
C CYS A 97 13.77 0.04 -17.36
N GLY A 98 12.76 0.11 -18.24
CA GLY A 98 12.72 -0.62 -19.50
C GLY A 98 13.62 -0.06 -20.60
N SER A 99 13.61 -0.74 -21.75
CA SER A 99 14.31 -0.29 -22.95
C SER A 99 13.56 -0.74 -24.21
N ASN A 100 13.53 0.09 -25.25
CA ASN A 100 12.86 -0.20 -26.53
C ASN A 100 11.37 -0.60 -26.39
N GLY A 101 10.65 -0.01 -25.44
CA GLY A 101 9.25 -0.35 -25.18
C GLY A 101 9.04 -1.69 -24.45
N VAL A 102 10.11 -2.32 -23.98
CA VAL A 102 10.08 -3.58 -23.25
C VAL A 102 10.35 -3.33 -21.77
N ILE A 103 9.50 -3.90 -20.92
CA ILE A 103 9.64 -3.84 -19.46
C ILE A 103 10.94 -4.52 -19.01
N CYS A 104 11.61 -3.96 -18.00
CA CYS A 104 12.82 -4.56 -17.45
C CYS A 104 12.53 -5.94 -16.82
N SER A 105 13.51 -6.83 -16.81
CA SER A 105 13.35 -8.21 -16.34
C SER A 105 12.86 -8.29 -14.89
N VAL A 106 13.28 -7.36 -14.04
CA VAL A 106 12.93 -7.28 -12.62
C VAL A 106 11.52 -6.74 -12.35
N ALA A 107 10.81 -6.26 -13.39
CA ALA A 107 9.42 -5.83 -13.28
C ALA A 107 8.46 -6.74 -14.06
N GLN A 108 8.95 -7.77 -14.75
CA GLN A 108 8.12 -8.70 -15.53
C GLN A 108 7.18 -9.53 -14.64
N SER A 109 6.00 -9.86 -15.16
CA SER A 109 5.07 -10.80 -14.51
C SER A 109 5.74 -12.17 -14.33
N GLY A 110 5.65 -12.71 -13.11
CA GLY A 110 6.39 -13.89 -12.65
C GLY A 110 7.79 -13.57 -12.10
N ASN A 111 8.25 -12.32 -12.16
CA ASN A 111 9.55 -11.88 -11.65
C ASN A 111 9.54 -10.45 -11.06
N LEU A 112 8.37 -9.90 -10.72
CA LEU A 112 8.25 -8.56 -10.15
C LEU A 112 8.98 -8.45 -8.81
N GLN A 113 10.06 -7.67 -8.77
CA GLN A 113 10.92 -7.45 -7.61
C GLN A 113 10.36 -6.41 -6.64
N CYS A 114 10.79 -6.50 -5.39
CA CYS A 114 10.30 -5.64 -4.29
C CYS A 114 10.49 -4.14 -4.54
N VAL A 115 11.62 -3.75 -5.13
CA VAL A 115 11.89 -2.36 -5.51
C VAL A 115 10.89 -1.88 -6.55
N GLU A 116 10.58 -2.70 -7.56
CA GLU A 116 9.67 -2.30 -8.63
C GLU A 116 8.21 -2.28 -8.22
N PHE A 117 7.82 -3.15 -7.29
CA PHE A 117 6.55 -3.00 -6.60
C PHE A 117 6.44 -1.63 -5.91
N VAL A 118 7.48 -1.23 -5.18
CA VAL A 118 7.49 0.05 -4.44
C VAL A 118 7.50 1.26 -5.39
N THR A 119 8.27 1.21 -6.48
CA THR A 119 8.28 2.29 -7.49
C THR A 119 6.90 2.42 -8.15
N GLY A 120 6.25 1.30 -8.48
CA GLY A 120 4.90 1.27 -9.03
C GLY A 120 3.85 1.84 -8.08
N ALA A 121 3.90 1.45 -6.80
CA ALA A 121 3.00 1.96 -5.76
C ALA A 121 3.13 3.49 -5.55
N LEU A 122 4.35 4.01 -5.58
CA LEU A 122 4.62 5.45 -5.47
C LEU A 122 4.16 6.21 -6.72
N PHE A 123 4.35 5.65 -7.90
CA PHE A 123 3.83 6.20 -9.16
C PHE A 123 2.30 6.39 -9.08
N LEU A 124 1.58 5.38 -8.61
CA LEU A 124 0.12 5.45 -8.42
C LEU A 124 -0.30 6.56 -7.45
N SER A 125 0.61 6.95 -6.56
CA SER A 125 0.39 7.99 -5.55
C SER A 125 0.85 9.38 -6.02
N GLY A 126 1.36 9.52 -7.25
CA GLY A 126 1.87 10.79 -7.74
C GLY A 126 3.29 11.14 -7.29
N VAL A 127 4.02 10.18 -6.70
CA VAL A 127 5.37 10.36 -6.13
C VAL A 127 6.40 9.64 -6.99
N ARG A 128 7.60 10.23 -7.13
CA ARG A 128 8.76 9.55 -7.72
C ARG A 128 9.90 9.50 -6.72
N LEU A 129 10.57 8.35 -6.65
CA LEU A 129 11.75 8.20 -5.82
C LEU A 129 12.93 8.98 -6.43
N PRO A 130 13.65 9.80 -5.64
CA PRO A 130 14.87 10.47 -6.11
C PRO A 130 16.05 9.50 -6.33
N TYR A 131 15.98 8.29 -5.75
CA TYR A 131 17.02 7.27 -5.85
C TYR A 131 16.37 5.88 -5.91
N VAL A 132 16.85 5.03 -6.80
CA VAL A 132 16.40 3.64 -6.99
C VAL A 132 17.63 2.76 -7.23
N ASP A 133 17.73 1.66 -6.49
CA ASP A 133 18.83 0.67 -6.53
C ASP A 133 18.35 -0.59 -5.78
N ASP A 134 19.25 -1.50 -5.38
CA ASP A 134 18.91 -2.60 -4.49
C ASP A 134 18.31 -2.10 -3.17
N ALA A 135 17.35 -2.85 -2.62
CA ALA A 135 16.57 -2.42 -1.44
C ALA A 135 17.45 -2.02 -0.25
N ILE A 136 18.56 -2.74 0.00
CA ILE A 136 19.48 -2.41 1.10
C ILE A 136 20.19 -1.06 0.93
N LYS A 137 20.41 -0.61 -0.32
CA LYS A 137 21.11 0.65 -0.62
C LYS A 137 20.23 1.88 -0.44
N PHE A 138 18.91 1.72 -0.43
CA PHE A 138 17.98 2.81 -0.06
C PHE A 138 18.32 3.36 1.33
N TRP A 139 18.69 2.52 2.29
CA TRP A 139 18.91 2.98 3.66
C TRP A 139 20.02 4.03 3.79
N PRO A 140 21.27 3.83 3.31
CA PRO A 140 22.25 4.90 3.32
C PRO A 140 21.90 6.05 2.37
N ALA A 141 21.34 5.76 1.18
CA ALA A 141 21.08 6.77 0.17
C ALA A 141 20.05 7.83 0.61
N TYR A 142 19.06 7.45 1.43
CA TYR A 142 18.00 8.35 1.91
C TYR A 142 18.36 9.15 3.16
N ALA A 143 19.61 9.07 3.65
CA ALA A 143 20.05 9.86 4.80
C ALA A 143 20.07 11.37 4.54
N SER A 144 20.19 11.78 3.27
CA SER A 144 20.35 13.18 2.86
C SER A 144 19.41 13.57 1.71
N GLN A 145 18.37 12.78 1.42
CA GLN A 145 17.45 13.08 0.33
C GLN A 145 16.44 14.14 0.74
N SER A 146 16.38 15.24 -0.01
CA SER A 146 15.44 16.33 0.27
C SER A 146 13.99 15.84 0.19
N GLY A 147 13.19 16.17 1.21
CA GLY A 147 11.79 15.75 1.31
C GLY A 147 11.60 14.31 1.81
N TRP A 148 12.67 13.66 2.27
CA TRP A 148 12.62 12.33 2.85
C TRP A 148 13.43 12.28 4.14
N LYS A 149 13.00 11.45 5.08
CA LYS A 149 13.74 11.19 6.32
C LYS A 149 13.81 9.71 6.62
N ARG A 150 14.91 9.31 7.24
CA ARG A 150 15.05 7.98 7.84
C ARG A 150 14.59 8.02 9.28
N VAL A 151 13.84 7.00 9.66
CA VAL A 151 13.38 6.77 11.03
C VAL A 151 13.90 5.40 11.42
N SER A 152 14.93 5.34 12.26
CA SER A 152 15.49 4.06 12.71
C SER A 152 14.44 3.29 13.51
N VAL A 153 14.54 1.96 13.50
CA VAL A 153 13.76 1.11 14.43
C VAL A 153 13.96 1.60 15.87
N ALA A 154 12.90 1.51 16.68
CA ALA A 154 12.83 2.00 18.07
C ALA A 154 12.92 3.53 18.27
N GLN A 155 13.23 4.33 17.23
CA GLN A 155 13.19 5.79 17.34
C GLN A 155 11.75 6.33 17.30
N SER A 156 10.90 5.74 16.46
CA SER A 156 9.48 6.07 16.34
C SER A 156 8.72 4.90 15.72
N TYR A 157 7.40 4.90 15.89
CA TYR A 157 6.54 3.93 15.22
C TYR A 157 6.43 4.23 13.71
N PRO A 158 6.27 3.19 12.87
CA PRO A 158 5.97 3.39 11.47
C PRO A 158 4.63 4.09 11.27
N GLN A 159 4.45 4.66 10.09
CA GLN A 159 3.21 5.29 9.64
C GLN A 159 2.82 4.72 8.28
N PRO A 160 1.52 4.70 7.93
CA PRO A 160 1.09 4.40 6.56
C PRO A 160 1.86 5.26 5.54
N GLY A 161 2.36 4.61 4.49
CA GLY A 161 3.17 5.20 3.43
C GLY A 161 4.68 5.14 3.65
N ASP A 162 5.13 4.75 4.85
CA ASP A 162 6.56 4.51 5.08
C ASP A 162 7.07 3.36 4.21
N MET A 163 8.26 3.52 3.64
CA MET A 163 9.00 2.40 3.07
C MET A 163 9.79 1.71 4.18
N VAL A 164 9.44 0.47 4.52
CA VAL A 164 10.19 -0.35 5.47
C VAL A 164 11.40 -0.94 4.75
N ILE A 165 12.58 -0.83 5.35
CA ILE A 165 13.82 -1.39 4.78
C ILE A 165 14.33 -2.53 5.65
N TRP A 166 14.56 -3.67 5.02
CA TRP A 166 15.20 -4.82 5.65
C TRP A 166 16.62 -5.02 5.15
N GLN A 167 17.45 -5.50 6.07
CA GLN A 167 18.72 -6.12 5.78
C GLN A 167 18.63 -7.63 5.95
N GLY A 168 19.04 -8.35 4.91
CA GLY A 168 19.04 -9.81 4.81
C GLY A 168 19.22 -10.20 3.33
N GLY A 169 19.72 -11.41 3.07
CA GLY A 169 20.07 -11.81 1.71
C GLY A 169 21.14 -10.91 1.06
N GLU A 170 21.25 -11.00 -0.27
CA GLU A 170 22.21 -10.20 -1.05
C GLU A 170 21.73 -8.75 -1.26
N PHE A 171 20.43 -8.55 -1.51
CA PHE A 171 19.87 -7.27 -1.96
C PHE A 171 19.04 -6.53 -0.90
N GLY A 172 18.78 -7.15 0.26
CA GLY A 172 17.81 -6.63 1.24
C GLY A 172 16.36 -6.85 0.80
N HIS A 173 15.43 -6.14 1.44
CA HIS A 173 14.02 -6.08 1.03
C HIS A 173 13.42 -4.71 1.33
N ILE A 174 12.40 -4.31 0.56
CA ILE A 174 11.66 -3.06 0.74
C ILE A 174 10.17 -3.31 0.52
N ALA A 175 9.33 -2.65 1.32
CA ALA A 175 7.88 -2.73 1.25
C ALA A 175 7.25 -1.42 1.74
N ILE A 176 5.96 -1.21 1.47
CA ILE A 176 5.23 -0.02 1.94
C ILE A 176 4.31 -0.40 3.10
N VAL A 177 4.37 0.35 4.20
CA VAL A 177 3.41 0.24 5.30
C VAL A 177 2.04 0.68 4.83
N ILE A 178 1.06 -0.23 4.89
CA ILE A 178 -0.33 0.04 4.54
C ILE A 178 -1.23 0.19 5.77
N ASN A 179 -0.84 -0.40 6.91
CA ASN A 179 -1.59 -0.26 8.16
C ASN A 179 -0.68 -0.41 9.39
N VAL A 180 -1.01 0.30 10.47
CA VAL A 180 -0.31 0.24 11.77
C VAL A 180 -1.33 0.22 12.90
N SER A 181 -1.29 -0.84 13.70
CA SER A 181 -1.91 -0.91 15.02
C SER A 181 -0.81 -0.71 16.06
N LEU A 182 -0.92 0.33 16.88
CA LEU A 182 0.09 0.63 17.89
C LEU A 182 0.00 -0.34 19.08
N PRO A 183 1.14 -0.69 19.70
CA PRO A 183 1.14 -1.50 20.90
C PRO A 183 0.41 -0.79 22.05
N SER A 184 -0.19 -1.60 22.92
CA SER A 184 -0.82 -1.16 24.17
C SER A 184 -0.02 -1.67 25.37
N ARG A 185 -0.44 -1.34 26.59
CA ARG A 185 0.24 -1.82 27.82
C ARG A 185 0.26 -3.34 27.97
N GLN A 186 -0.62 -4.07 27.29
CA GLN A 186 -0.82 -5.50 27.49
C GLN A 186 -0.59 -6.34 26.23
N HIS A 187 -0.48 -5.69 25.06
CA HIS A 187 -0.44 -6.37 23.78
C HIS A 187 0.48 -5.62 22.82
N ASP A 188 1.30 -6.37 22.10
CA ASP A 188 2.02 -5.85 20.95
C ASP A 188 1.03 -5.37 19.87
N GLY A 189 1.50 -4.40 19.10
CA GLY A 189 0.81 -3.89 17.94
C GLY A 189 1.04 -4.78 16.71
N LEU A 190 0.68 -4.24 15.55
CA LEU A 190 0.83 -4.91 14.28
C LEU A 190 1.15 -3.90 13.18
N VAL A 191 2.14 -4.21 12.35
CA VAL A 191 2.42 -3.45 11.12
C VAL A 191 2.11 -4.34 9.93
N THR A 192 1.29 -3.85 9.00
CA THR A 192 1.01 -4.55 7.75
C THR A 192 1.65 -3.79 6.60
N VAL A 193 2.36 -4.52 5.73
CA VAL A 193 3.00 -4.00 4.54
C VAL A 193 2.44 -4.64 3.27
N ALA A 194 2.46 -3.89 2.17
CA ALA A 194 2.27 -4.37 0.81
C ALA A 194 3.63 -4.46 0.11
N GLN A 195 3.86 -5.54 -0.65
CA GLN A 195 5.16 -5.86 -1.24
C GLN A 195 5.05 -6.74 -2.50
N GLY A 196 6.09 -6.73 -3.32
CA GLY A 196 6.38 -7.75 -4.34
C GLY A 196 7.65 -8.52 -4.00
N ASN A 197 7.81 -9.72 -4.54
CA ASN A 197 8.93 -10.65 -4.27
C ASN A 197 9.24 -10.85 -2.78
N GLY A 198 8.21 -10.99 -1.94
CA GLY A 198 8.36 -11.27 -0.52
C GLY A 198 7.35 -12.29 -0.02
N MET A 199 7.69 -13.03 1.04
CA MET A 199 6.75 -13.98 1.66
C MET A 199 5.65 -13.21 2.40
N GLY A 200 4.43 -13.26 1.87
CA GLY A 200 3.24 -12.78 2.57
C GLY A 200 2.74 -13.77 3.62
N ASN A 201 1.97 -13.28 4.59
CA ASN A 201 1.26 -14.11 5.57
C ASN A 201 -0.23 -13.76 5.69
N ARG A 202 -0.72 -12.93 4.75
CA ARG A 202 -2.11 -12.54 4.63
C ARG A 202 -2.52 -12.48 3.17
N TRP A 203 -3.78 -12.82 2.94
CA TRP A 203 -4.39 -13.01 1.62
C TRP A 203 -5.82 -12.49 1.67
N ASP A 204 -6.28 -11.97 0.53
CA ASP A 204 -7.70 -11.70 0.34
C ASP A 204 -8.48 -13.00 0.04
N ALA A 205 -9.81 -12.91 -0.02
CA ALA A 205 -10.65 -14.07 -0.30
C ALA A 205 -10.52 -14.57 -1.76
N SER A 206 -10.16 -13.70 -2.70
CA SER A 206 -10.00 -14.01 -4.12
C SER A 206 -8.73 -14.81 -4.42
N HIS A 207 -7.71 -14.73 -3.57
CA HIS A 207 -6.38 -15.29 -3.82
C HIS A 207 -5.97 -16.39 -2.82
N GLN A 208 -6.94 -17.08 -2.20
CA GLN A 208 -6.66 -18.16 -1.24
C GLN A 208 -5.76 -19.27 -1.79
N SER A 209 -5.82 -19.55 -3.09
CA SER A 209 -4.99 -20.57 -3.75
C SER A 209 -3.59 -20.08 -4.15
N SER A 210 -3.35 -18.77 -4.14
CA SER A 210 -2.12 -18.13 -4.60
C SER A 210 -1.68 -17.05 -3.61
N PRO A 211 -1.21 -17.46 -2.42
CA PRO A 211 -1.01 -16.54 -1.31
C PRO A 211 0.23 -15.66 -1.52
N GLY A 212 0.02 -14.35 -1.49
CA GLY A 212 0.98 -13.48 -0.82
C GLY A 212 1.07 -12.09 -1.40
N ASN A 213 0.33 -11.13 -0.82
CA ASN A 213 0.41 -9.73 -1.24
C ASN A 213 0.76 -8.85 -0.03
N TRP A 214 0.35 -9.29 1.18
CA TRP A 214 0.58 -8.56 2.41
C TRP A 214 1.36 -9.38 3.43
N TYR A 215 2.19 -8.67 4.20
CA TYR A 215 2.91 -9.23 5.32
C TYR A 215 2.64 -8.41 6.58
N SER A 216 2.17 -9.09 7.63
CA SER A 216 1.89 -8.51 8.93
C SER A 216 2.94 -8.95 9.95
N MET A 217 3.52 -7.99 10.66
CA MET A 217 4.59 -8.16 11.63
C MET A 217 4.15 -7.65 13.00
N PRO A 218 4.37 -8.41 14.09
CA PRO A 218 4.23 -7.91 15.46
C PRO A 218 5.06 -6.65 15.67
N LEU A 219 4.46 -5.63 16.29
CA LEU A 219 5.11 -4.37 16.66
C LEU A 219 5.20 -4.25 18.17
N HIS A 220 6.41 -4.39 18.70
CA HIS A 220 6.68 -4.32 20.13
C HIS A 220 6.56 -2.90 20.68
N ALA A 221 6.27 -2.78 21.98
CA ALA A 221 6.19 -1.48 22.67
C ALA A 221 7.49 -0.65 22.64
N ASN A 222 8.64 -1.27 22.34
CA ASN A 222 9.91 -0.59 22.13
C ASN A 222 10.13 -0.14 20.67
N GLY A 223 9.14 -0.32 19.79
CA GLY A 223 9.20 0.04 18.37
C GLY A 223 9.96 -0.94 17.47
N THR A 224 10.38 -2.11 18.00
CA THR A 224 10.96 -3.19 17.19
C THR A 224 9.89 -4.04 16.50
N LEU A 225 10.26 -4.69 15.40
CA LEU A 225 9.38 -5.55 14.59
C LEU A 225 9.92 -6.97 14.55
N ASP A 226 9.03 -7.95 14.76
CA ASP A 226 9.34 -9.35 14.45
C ASP A 226 9.14 -9.59 12.95
N THR A 227 10.14 -10.19 12.31
CA THR A 227 10.16 -10.35 10.85
C THR A 227 10.68 -11.72 10.43
N TRP A 228 10.90 -11.94 9.13
CA TRP A 228 11.40 -13.23 8.63
C TRP A 228 12.73 -13.63 9.24
N ASN A 229 12.95 -14.94 9.38
CA ASN A 229 14.24 -15.46 9.80
C ASN A 229 15.35 -15.05 8.82
N GLY A 230 16.49 -14.62 9.34
CA GLY A 230 17.63 -14.13 8.55
C GLY A 230 17.51 -12.69 8.06
N TYR A 231 16.41 -12.00 8.36
CA TYR A 231 16.22 -10.58 8.05
C TYR A 231 16.09 -9.74 9.32
N ARG A 232 16.50 -8.47 9.23
CA ARG A 232 16.27 -7.45 10.26
C ARG A 232 15.74 -6.17 9.64
N VAL A 233 14.78 -5.53 10.29
CA VAL A 233 14.34 -4.19 9.87
C VAL A 233 15.38 -3.16 10.31
N LEU A 234 15.84 -2.32 9.38
CA LEU A 234 16.73 -1.19 9.69
C LEU A 234 15.95 0.03 10.15
N GLY A 235 14.79 0.26 9.54
CA GLY A 235 13.86 1.32 9.87
C GLY A 235 12.97 1.66 8.70
N TYR A 236 12.54 2.91 8.67
CA TYR A 236 11.55 3.44 7.75
C TYR A 236 12.11 4.63 6.99
N ILE A 237 11.81 4.72 5.70
CA ILE A 237 12.01 5.93 4.92
C ILE A 237 10.64 6.58 4.74
N ARG A 238 10.50 7.79 5.27
CA ARG A 238 9.26 8.56 5.30
C ARG A 238 9.36 9.78 4.41
N GLN A 239 8.35 10.02 3.58
CA GLN A 239 8.23 11.27 2.84
C GLN A 239 7.76 12.38 3.79
N ASP A 240 8.43 13.53 3.78
CA ASP A 240 7.97 14.70 4.51
C ASP A 240 6.96 15.46 3.64
N SER A 241 5.72 15.55 4.12
CA SER A 241 4.72 16.47 3.58
C SER A 241 5.18 17.89 3.90
N LYS A 242 5.78 18.58 2.92
CA LYS A 242 6.05 20.02 3.00
C LYS A 242 4.77 20.81 2.81
#